data_AF-A0A961X6A8-F1
#
_entry.id   AF-A0A961X6A8-F1
#
_cell.length_a   1.000
_cell.length_b   1.000
_cell.length_c   1.000
_cell.angle_alpha   90.00
_cell.angle_beta   90.00
_cell.angle_gamma   90.00
#
_symmetry.space_group_name_H-M   'P 1'
#
loop_
_entity.id
_entity.type
_entity.pdbx_description
1 polymer ?
#
loop_
_entity_poly.entity_id
_entity_poly.type
_entity_poly.pdbx_seq_one_letter_code
_entity_poly.pdbx_strand_id
1 'polypeptide(L)'
;MPFIVAGIEILLWKDTDSGVEIVEQLVDEHPVFHHAKAKNIDDAKEFLERVDFPNTGLIVAPLSHRTLPLGKGIRDKALLESLVVDAAHQSNCGMALVQTDMRAHMNPRRMKMIGRLAKRIAFRSATSCKVCGAPGWGMLYTEQGLPCKWCGERTLLLKHEIHGCSACGETAEVPRRDGLTHADPSHCPSCNP
;
A
#
# COMPACT_ATOMS: atom_id res chain seq x y z
N MET A 1 17.83 2.92 11.44
CA MET A 1 16.89 2.10 10.63
C MET A 1 16.73 2.75 9.27
N PRO A 2 16.94 2.05 8.14
CA PRO A 2 16.60 2.60 6.84
C PRO A 2 15.08 2.73 6.70
N PHE A 3 14.61 3.88 6.24
CA PHE A 3 13.20 4.08 5.90
C PHE A 3 12.92 3.44 4.54
N ILE A 4 11.85 2.65 4.43
CA ILE A 4 11.36 2.10 3.16
C ILE A 4 10.13 2.88 2.69
N VAL A 5 9.93 2.94 1.38
CA VAL A 5 8.66 3.41 0.81
C VAL A 5 7.67 2.26 0.87
N ALA A 6 6.51 2.48 1.48
CA ALA A 6 5.43 1.49 1.51
C ALA A 6 4.18 2.03 0.80
N GLY A 7 3.55 1.18 -0.01
CA GLY A 7 2.22 1.42 -0.56
C GLY A 7 1.16 0.86 0.38
N ILE A 8 0.05 1.58 0.56
CA ILE A 8 -1.10 1.09 1.32
C ILE A 8 -2.30 1.11 0.39
N GLU A 9 -2.91 -0.07 0.19
CA GLU A 9 -4.19 -0.19 -0.50
C GLU A 9 -5.27 -0.51 0.54
N ILE A 10 -6.43 0.15 0.38
CA ILE A 10 -7.60 -0.01 1.25
C ILE A 10 -8.79 -0.27 0.34
N LEU A 11 -9.58 -1.31 0.65
CA LEU A 11 -10.87 -1.56 0.02
C LEU A 11 -11.97 -1.57 1.08
N LEU A 12 -13.03 -0.81 0.80
CA LEU A 12 -14.28 -0.81 1.55
C LEU A 12 -15.36 -1.41 0.63
N TRP A 13 -16.03 -2.44 1.13
CA TRP A 13 -17.30 -2.89 0.58
C TRP A 13 -18.40 -2.48 1.54
N LYS A 14 -19.45 -1.86 1.02
CA LYS A 14 -20.60 -1.40 1.77
C LYS A 14 -21.86 -1.93 1.11
N ASP A 15 -22.64 -2.68 1.87
CA ASP A 15 -24.01 -3.00 1.52
C ASP A 15 -24.91 -1.83 1.96
N THR A 16 -25.56 -1.18 1.01
CA THR A 16 -26.42 -0.03 1.29
C THR A 16 -27.75 -0.41 1.94
N ASP A 17 -28.20 -1.66 1.76
CA ASP A 17 -29.50 -2.11 2.26
C ASP A 17 -29.39 -2.57 3.71
N SER A 18 -28.35 -3.35 4.03
CA SER A 18 -28.09 -3.80 5.41
C SER A 18 -27.23 -2.83 6.23
N GLY A 19 -26.54 -1.90 5.57
CA GLY A 19 -25.57 -1.00 6.20
C GLY A 19 -24.24 -1.68 6.60
N VAL A 20 -24.06 -2.96 6.26
CA VAL A 20 -22.84 -3.71 6.59
C VAL A 20 -21.65 -3.13 5.84
N GLU A 21 -20.57 -2.88 6.58
CA GLU A 21 -19.29 -2.42 6.06
C GLU A 21 -18.20 -3.46 6.32
N ILE A 22 -17.41 -3.72 5.28
CA ILE A 22 -16.25 -4.62 5.32
C ILE A 22 -15.06 -3.83 4.80
N VAL A 23 -14.03 -3.68 5.65
CA VAL A 23 -12.79 -2.98 5.30
C VAL A 23 -11.63 -3.94 5.35
N GLU A 24 -10.87 -3.98 4.26
CA GLU A 24 -9.61 -4.70 4.18
C GLU A 24 -8.49 -3.76 3.77
N GLN A 25 -7.29 -3.99 4.31
CA GLN A 25 -6.08 -3.26 3.95
C GLN A 25 -4.92 -4.21 3.62
N LEU A 26 -4.04 -3.76 2.73
CA LEU A 26 -2.82 -4.47 2.37
C LEU A 26 -1.67 -3.47 2.19
N VAL A 27 -0.52 -3.82 2.77
CA VAL A 27 0.73 -3.09 2.62
C VAL A 27 1.54 -3.74 1.50
N ASP A 28 2.01 -2.92 0.57
CA ASP A 28 3.03 -3.24 -0.42
C ASP A 28 4.37 -2.66 0.05
N GLU A 29 5.29 -3.51 0.48
CA GLU A 29 6.60 -3.10 0.99
C GLU A 29 7.59 -2.70 -0.12
N HIS A 30 7.26 -2.95 -1.39
CA HIS A 30 8.14 -2.63 -2.52
C HIS A 30 7.38 -1.97 -3.69
N PRO A 31 6.64 -0.88 -3.45
CA PRO A 31 5.85 -0.24 -4.48
C PRO A 31 6.75 0.29 -5.61
N VAL A 32 6.27 0.24 -6.86
CA VAL A 32 6.92 0.92 -7.98
C VAL A 32 6.55 2.40 -7.92
N PHE A 33 7.17 3.13 -7.00
CA PHE A 33 6.98 4.56 -6.75
C PHE A 33 8.33 5.27 -6.84
N HIS A 34 8.61 5.86 -8.00
CA HIS A 34 9.90 6.49 -8.25
C HIS A 34 9.75 7.74 -9.12
N HIS A 35 10.82 8.54 -9.12
CA HIS A 35 10.96 9.67 -10.04
C HIS A 35 12.42 9.83 -10.48
N ALA A 36 12.61 10.56 -11.56
CA ALA A 36 13.89 11.02 -12.08
C ALA A 36 13.78 12.49 -12.52
N LYS A 37 14.94 13.16 -12.54
CA LYS A 37 15.10 14.48 -13.14
C LYS A 37 15.93 14.29 -14.39
N ALA A 38 15.49 14.85 -15.52
CA ALA A 38 16.11 14.55 -16.80
C ALA A 38 16.08 15.78 -17.72
N LYS A 39 17.16 16.05 -18.45
CA LYS A 39 17.19 17.04 -19.54
C LYS A 39 16.68 16.43 -20.85
N ASN A 40 16.97 15.14 -21.05
CA ASN A 40 16.58 14.33 -22.20
C ASN A 40 16.29 12.89 -21.72
N ILE A 41 15.89 12.01 -22.63
CA ILE A 41 15.53 10.64 -22.27
C ILE A 41 16.72 9.80 -21.78
N ASP A 42 17.95 10.10 -22.23
CA ASP A 42 19.15 9.36 -21.84
C ASP A 42 19.47 9.53 -20.36
N ASP A 43 19.25 10.72 -19.80
CA ASP A 43 19.37 10.99 -18.35
C ASP A 43 18.42 10.12 -17.51
N ALA A 44 17.34 9.59 -18.10
CA ALA A 44 16.32 8.81 -17.41
C ALA A 44 16.46 7.29 -17.64
N LYS A 45 17.45 6.81 -18.40
CA LYS A 45 17.52 5.40 -18.84
C LYS A 45 17.41 4.38 -17.71
N GLU A 46 18.24 4.51 -16.67
CA GLU A 46 18.21 3.61 -15.50
C GLU A 46 16.88 3.66 -14.76
N PHE A 47 16.26 4.85 -14.71
CA PHE A 47 14.94 5.02 -14.12
C PHE A 47 13.87 4.28 -14.92
N LEU A 48 13.88 4.37 -16.27
CA LEU A 48 12.92 3.71 -17.14
C LEU A 48 12.97 2.18 -17.01
N GLU A 49 14.19 1.63 -16.94
CA GLU A 49 14.40 0.20 -16.70
C GLU A 49 13.88 -0.20 -15.31
N ARG A 50 14.24 0.55 -14.26
CA ARG A 50 13.84 0.26 -12.89
C ARG A 50 12.32 0.26 -12.67
N VAL A 51 11.58 1.11 -13.40
CA VAL A 51 10.13 1.24 -13.23
C VAL A 51 9.33 0.36 -14.19
N ASP A 52 9.99 -0.47 -15.01
CA ASP A 52 9.33 -1.32 -16.00
C ASP A 52 8.51 -0.51 -17.02
N PHE A 53 9.08 0.59 -17.54
CA PHE A 53 8.48 1.31 -18.67
C PHE A 53 8.63 0.46 -19.95
N PRO A 54 7.59 0.32 -20.81
CA PRO A 54 6.31 1.05 -20.82
C PRO A 54 5.14 0.36 -20.10
N ASN A 55 5.37 -0.77 -19.43
CA ASN A 55 4.30 -1.44 -18.68
C ASN A 55 3.77 -0.54 -17.56
N THR A 56 4.67 0.14 -16.85
CA THR A 56 4.32 1.26 -15.97
C THR A 56 4.24 2.55 -16.77
N GLY A 57 3.07 3.21 -16.73
CA GLY A 57 2.89 4.53 -17.32
C GLY A 57 3.63 5.61 -16.55
N LEU A 58 3.97 6.71 -17.22
CA LEU A 58 4.71 7.82 -16.63
C LEU A 58 3.93 9.14 -16.68
N ILE A 59 4.33 10.06 -15.81
CA ILE A 59 3.92 11.46 -15.78
C ILE A 59 5.16 12.32 -16.01
N VAL A 60 5.05 13.32 -16.89
CA VAL A 60 6.12 14.28 -17.19
C VAL A 60 5.65 15.69 -16.88
N ALA A 61 6.44 16.45 -16.13
CA ALA A 61 6.18 17.85 -15.78
C ALA A 61 7.49 18.66 -15.81
N PRO A 62 7.45 19.98 -16.03
CA PRO A 62 8.62 20.83 -15.79
C PRO A 62 9.03 20.74 -14.31
N LEU A 63 10.34 20.61 -14.01
CA LEU A 63 10.78 20.40 -12.62
C LEU A 63 10.41 21.56 -11.68
N SER A 64 10.34 22.78 -12.23
CA SER A 64 9.90 24.01 -11.55
C SER A 64 8.37 24.11 -11.39
N HIS A 65 7.58 23.35 -12.15
CA HIS A 65 6.11 23.40 -12.17
C HIS A 65 5.49 22.01 -12.06
N ARG A 66 5.85 21.27 -11.01
CA ARG A 66 5.50 19.85 -10.82
C ARG A 66 4.00 19.55 -10.79
N THR A 67 3.18 20.53 -10.43
CA THR A 67 1.72 20.40 -10.35
C THR A 67 1.03 20.54 -11.72
N LEU A 68 1.75 20.96 -12.76
CA LEU A 68 1.25 21.16 -14.12
C LEU A 68 1.98 20.22 -15.11
N PRO A 69 1.65 18.92 -15.09
CA PRO A 69 2.27 17.95 -16.00
C PRO A 69 1.86 18.20 -17.45
N LEU A 70 2.82 18.02 -18.36
CA LEU A 70 2.61 18.08 -19.81
C LEU A 70 1.97 16.79 -20.34
N GLY A 71 2.17 15.66 -19.64
CA GLY A 71 1.54 14.40 -19.99
C GLY A 71 1.43 13.46 -18.79
N LYS A 72 0.42 12.58 -18.83
CA LYS A 72 0.15 11.54 -17.81
C LYS A 72 -0.20 10.23 -18.51
N GLY A 73 0.11 9.10 -17.88
CA GLY A 73 -0.17 7.77 -18.44
C GLY A 73 0.62 7.47 -19.72
N ILE A 74 1.81 8.08 -19.84
CA ILE A 74 2.66 7.95 -21.02
C ILE A 74 3.24 6.53 -21.04
N ARG A 75 3.02 5.80 -22.13
CA ARG A 75 3.57 4.45 -22.40
C ARG A 75 4.24 4.34 -23.77
N ASP A 76 4.33 5.44 -24.50
CA ASP A 76 4.99 5.51 -25.79
C ASP A 76 6.35 6.20 -25.63
N LYS A 77 7.40 5.59 -26.18
CA LYS A 77 8.78 6.08 -26.00
C LYS A 77 9.02 7.40 -26.74
N ALA A 78 8.49 7.55 -27.95
CA ALA A 78 8.70 8.76 -28.76
C ALA A 78 7.99 9.96 -28.12
N LEU A 79 6.75 9.77 -27.65
CA LEU A 79 6.02 10.76 -26.89
C LEU A 79 6.71 11.10 -25.56
N LEU A 80 7.25 10.11 -24.86
CA LEU A 80 8.02 10.36 -23.63
C LEU A 80 9.22 11.26 -23.92
N GLU A 81 9.99 10.96 -24.96
CA GLU A 81 11.17 11.73 -25.36
C GLU A 81 10.81 13.18 -25.69
N SER A 82 9.77 13.41 -26.50
CA SER A 82 9.33 14.77 -26.83
C SER A 82 8.89 15.55 -25.60
N LEU A 83 8.08 14.93 -24.73
CA LEU A 83 7.58 15.57 -23.51
C LEU A 83 8.68 15.89 -22.51
N VAL A 84 9.72 15.07 -22.41
CA VAL A 84 10.87 15.34 -21.53
C VAL A 84 11.63 16.58 -22.00
N VAL A 85 11.89 16.71 -23.30
CA VAL A 85 12.55 17.89 -23.86
C VAL A 85 11.70 19.15 -23.64
N ASP A 86 10.40 19.07 -23.95
CA ASP A 86 9.48 20.20 -23.77
C ASP A 86 9.38 20.63 -22.30
N ALA A 87 9.28 19.67 -21.37
CA ALA A 87 9.23 19.94 -19.94
C ALA A 87 10.55 20.54 -19.42
N ALA A 88 11.69 20.09 -19.93
CA ALA A 88 12.98 20.66 -19.59
C ALA A 88 13.10 22.12 -20.06
N HIS A 89 12.65 22.42 -21.29
CA HIS A 89 12.63 23.79 -21.84
C HIS A 89 11.69 24.72 -21.07
N GLN A 90 10.54 24.22 -20.63
CA GLN A 90 9.58 24.98 -19.82
C GLN A 90 10.00 25.13 -18.35
N SER A 91 11.10 24.49 -17.93
CA SER A 91 11.58 24.58 -16.56
C SER A 91 12.72 25.58 -16.40
N ASN A 92 12.65 26.41 -15.37
CA ASN A 92 13.67 27.43 -15.07
C ASN A 92 15.06 26.85 -14.78
N CYS A 93 15.16 25.55 -14.47
CA CYS A 93 16.42 24.85 -14.24
C CYS A 93 16.83 23.91 -15.37
N GLY A 94 16.10 23.91 -16.50
CA GLY A 94 16.42 23.10 -17.67
C GLY A 94 16.22 21.60 -17.47
N MET A 95 15.35 21.19 -16.53
CA MET A 95 15.12 19.78 -16.20
C MET A 95 13.62 19.47 -16.21
N ALA A 96 13.25 18.32 -16.76
CA ALA A 96 11.95 17.70 -16.55
C ALA A 96 11.95 16.87 -15.25
N LEU A 97 10.77 16.70 -14.68
CA LEU A 97 10.45 15.70 -13.68
C LEU A 97 9.68 14.58 -14.36
N VAL A 98 10.23 13.36 -14.32
CA VAL A 98 9.61 12.14 -14.82
C VAL A 98 9.25 11.26 -13.64
N GLN A 99 8.00 10.82 -13.51
CA GLN A 99 7.53 10.05 -12.35
C GLN A 99 6.69 8.86 -12.79
N THR A 100 6.68 7.80 -11.97
CA THR A 100 5.74 6.70 -12.12
C THR A 100 4.31 7.20 -11.97
N ASP A 101 3.44 6.81 -12.90
CA ASP A 101 2.01 7.07 -12.79
C ASP A 101 1.39 6.05 -11.82
N MET A 102 1.06 6.51 -10.62
CA MET A 102 0.56 5.63 -9.56
C MET A 102 -0.89 5.21 -9.75
N ARG A 103 -1.60 5.62 -10.81
CA ARG A 103 -2.97 5.14 -11.06
C ARG A 103 -2.95 3.64 -11.31
N ALA A 104 -3.91 2.89 -10.74
CA ALA A 104 -3.90 1.43 -10.73
C ALA A 104 -3.69 0.80 -12.13
N HIS A 105 -4.46 1.25 -13.13
CA HIS A 105 -4.37 0.78 -14.52
C HIS A 105 -3.06 1.17 -15.24
N MET A 106 -2.31 2.12 -14.69
CA MET A 106 -1.01 2.56 -15.19
C MET A 106 0.17 1.89 -14.47
N ASN A 107 -0.06 1.20 -13.35
CA ASN A 107 1.00 0.59 -12.55
C ASN A 107 0.68 -0.90 -12.29
N PRO A 108 1.28 -1.84 -13.05
CA PRO A 108 0.97 -3.27 -12.96
C PRO A 108 1.13 -3.85 -11.56
N ARG A 109 2.16 -3.41 -10.81
CA ARG A 109 2.36 -3.85 -9.43
C ARG A 109 1.20 -3.40 -8.54
N ARG A 110 0.83 -2.12 -8.61
CA ARG A 110 -0.30 -1.58 -7.86
C ARG A 110 -1.60 -2.33 -8.20
N MET A 111 -1.86 -2.56 -9.48
CA MET A 111 -3.03 -3.33 -9.93
C MET A 111 -3.05 -4.75 -9.34
N LYS A 112 -1.89 -5.43 -9.31
CA LYS A 112 -1.74 -6.75 -8.69
C LYS A 112 -2.05 -6.71 -7.18
N MET A 113 -1.63 -5.67 -6.47
CA MET A 113 -1.90 -5.51 -5.04
C MET A 113 -3.38 -5.27 -4.76
N ILE A 114 -4.02 -4.41 -5.55
CA ILE A 114 -5.48 -4.21 -5.51
C ILE A 114 -6.21 -5.53 -5.79
N GLY A 115 -5.77 -6.31 -6.77
CA GLY A 115 -6.35 -7.63 -7.06
C GLY A 115 -6.22 -8.63 -5.91
N ARG A 116 -5.10 -8.63 -5.17
CA ARG A 116 -4.95 -9.45 -3.95
C ARG A 116 -5.90 -8.99 -2.85
N LEU A 117 -6.05 -7.68 -2.67
CA LEU A 117 -6.95 -7.10 -1.68
C LEU A 117 -8.42 -7.39 -2.02
N ALA A 118 -8.77 -7.33 -3.30
CA ALA A 118 -10.10 -7.69 -3.80
C ALA A 118 -10.46 -9.16 -3.51
N LYS A 119 -9.49 -10.08 -3.61
CA LYS A 119 -9.70 -11.49 -3.22
C LYS A 119 -9.93 -11.65 -1.71
N ARG A 120 -9.20 -10.89 -0.88
CA ARG A 120 -9.39 -10.90 0.59
C ARG A 120 -10.78 -10.41 0.97
N ILE A 121 -11.21 -9.27 0.42
CA ILE A 121 -12.53 -8.72 0.73
C ILE A 121 -13.65 -9.63 0.21
N ALA A 122 -13.49 -10.27 -0.96
CA ALA A 122 -14.45 -11.24 -1.46
C ALA A 122 -14.58 -12.47 -0.54
N PHE A 123 -13.45 -13.01 -0.07
CA PHE A 123 -13.45 -14.11 0.91
C PHE A 123 -14.14 -13.71 2.21
N ARG A 124 -13.82 -12.53 2.75
CA ARG A 124 -14.43 -12.03 3.99
C ARG A 124 -15.94 -11.77 3.82
N SER A 125 -16.35 -11.21 2.68
CA SER A 125 -17.76 -10.97 2.36
C SER A 125 -18.55 -12.28 2.24
N ALA A 126 -17.92 -13.36 1.80
CA ALA A 126 -18.54 -14.69 1.76
C ALA A 126 -18.50 -15.43 3.12
N THR A 127 -17.87 -14.86 4.15
CA THR A 127 -17.79 -15.47 5.48
C THR A 127 -18.91 -14.93 6.37
N SER A 128 -19.93 -15.75 6.60
CA SER A 128 -21.07 -15.39 7.45
C SER A 128 -20.76 -15.46 8.94
N CYS A 129 -21.32 -14.53 9.69
CA CYS A 129 -21.40 -14.61 11.15
C CYS A 129 -22.25 -15.82 11.57
N LYS A 130 -21.74 -16.62 12.52
CA LYS A 130 -22.48 -17.79 13.03
C LYS A 130 -23.70 -17.42 13.89
N VAL A 131 -23.76 -16.19 14.40
CA VAL A 131 -24.83 -15.71 15.29
C VAL A 131 -25.97 -15.08 14.51
N CYS A 132 -25.68 -14.11 13.63
CA CYS A 132 -26.70 -13.35 12.91
C CYS A 132 -26.78 -13.66 11.41
N GLY A 133 -25.87 -14.48 10.86
CA GLY A 133 -25.83 -14.80 9.43
C GLY A 133 -25.26 -13.70 8.52
N ALA A 134 -25.04 -12.48 9.03
CA ALA A 134 -24.54 -11.35 8.25
C ALA A 134 -23.17 -11.65 7.62
N PRO A 135 -22.88 -11.16 6.41
CA PRO A 135 -21.58 -11.33 5.76
C PRO A 135 -20.49 -10.52 6.48
N GLY A 136 -19.23 -10.89 6.26
CA GLY A 136 -18.10 -10.06 6.67
C GLY A 136 -17.41 -10.46 7.97
N TRP A 137 -17.70 -11.64 8.51
CA TRP A 137 -16.97 -12.15 9.67
C TRP A 137 -15.48 -12.20 9.39
N GLY A 138 -14.68 -11.54 10.22
CA GLY A 138 -13.22 -11.50 10.05
C GLY A 138 -12.56 -10.49 10.99
N MET A 139 -11.28 -10.20 10.75
CA MET A 139 -10.48 -9.32 11.60
C MET A 139 -11.10 -7.91 11.71
N LEU A 140 -11.36 -7.46 12.93
CA LEU A 140 -11.84 -6.11 13.25
C LEU A 140 -10.66 -5.23 13.66
N TYR A 141 -9.88 -5.69 14.63
CA TYR A 141 -8.71 -4.98 15.16
C TYR A 141 -7.74 -5.96 15.81
N THR A 142 -6.61 -5.44 16.25
CA THR A 142 -5.54 -6.18 16.90
C THR A 142 -5.38 -5.70 18.34
N GLU A 143 -5.18 -6.64 19.27
CA GLU A 143 -4.85 -6.29 20.65
C GLU A 143 -3.33 -6.45 20.87
N GLN A 144 -2.67 -5.43 21.43
CA GLN A 144 -1.26 -5.48 21.80
C GLN A 144 -1.06 -6.02 23.22
N GLY A 145 0.19 -6.28 23.61
CA GLY A 145 0.53 -6.68 24.98
C GLY A 145 1.02 -8.12 25.10
N LEU A 146 1.68 -8.65 24.07
CA LEU A 146 2.35 -9.96 24.17
C LEU A 146 3.34 -9.93 25.36
N PRO A 147 3.26 -10.88 26.31
CA PRO A 147 4.07 -10.82 27.52
C PRO A 147 5.55 -11.05 27.21
N CYS A 148 6.43 -10.26 27.81
CA CYS A 148 7.88 -10.45 27.69
C CYS A 148 8.31 -11.78 28.30
N LYS A 149 9.19 -12.52 27.62
CA LYS A 149 9.71 -13.81 28.11
C LYS A 149 10.53 -13.68 29.41
N TRP A 150 11.09 -12.51 29.72
CA TRP A 150 11.91 -12.30 30.92
C TRP A 150 11.14 -11.71 32.09
N CYS A 151 10.52 -10.54 31.90
CA CYS A 151 9.85 -9.83 32.98
C CYS A 151 8.33 -10.05 33.03
N GLY A 152 7.73 -10.67 32.01
CA GLY A 152 6.29 -10.87 31.92
C GLY A 152 5.47 -9.61 31.59
N GLU A 153 6.09 -8.43 31.52
CA GLU A 153 5.37 -7.19 31.20
C GLU A 153 4.83 -7.15 29.76
N ARG A 154 3.79 -6.35 29.55
CA ARG A 154 3.14 -6.16 28.25
C ARG A 154 4.09 -5.42 27.30
N THR A 155 4.35 -6.02 26.14
CA THR A 155 5.11 -5.38 25.06
C THR A 155 4.19 -4.70 24.04
N LEU A 156 4.77 -3.95 23.09
CA LEU A 156 4.04 -3.36 21.96
C LEU A 156 3.69 -4.39 20.87
N LEU A 157 4.16 -5.63 21.01
CA LEU A 157 3.84 -6.69 20.05
C LEU A 157 2.38 -7.11 20.21
N LEU A 158 1.75 -7.42 19.07
CA LEU A 158 0.43 -8.03 18.97
C LEU A 158 0.30 -9.24 19.92
N LYS A 159 -0.77 -9.33 20.69
CA LYS A 159 -1.08 -10.48 21.55
C LYS A 159 -2.02 -11.46 20.83
N HIS A 160 -3.10 -10.95 20.26
CA HIS A 160 -4.06 -11.71 19.44
C HIS A 160 -4.80 -10.77 18.47
N GLU A 161 -5.36 -11.35 17.41
CA GLU A 161 -6.31 -10.67 16.53
C GLU A 161 -7.71 -10.77 17.15
N ILE A 162 -8.52 -9.72 17.03
CA ILE A 162 -9.96 -9.78 17.34
C ILE A 162 -10.71 -9.89 16.03
N HIS A 163 -11.37 -11.03 15.84
CA HIS A 163 -12.27 -11.26 14.72
C HIS A 163 -13.71 -11.04 15.18
N GLY A 164 -14.60 -10.67 14.27
CA GLY A 164 -15.99 -10.46 14.64
C GLY A 164 -16.90 -10.01 13.51
N CYS A 165 -18.14 -9.75 13.88
CA CYS A 165 -19.23 -9.32 13.02
C CYS A 165 -19.54 -7.83 13.25
N SER A 166 -19.46 -7.02 12.20
CA SER A 166 -19.84 -5.59 12.27
C SER A 166 -21.35 -5.38 12.45
N ALA A 167 -22.18 -6.34 12.05
CA ALA A 167 -23.65 -6.24 12.20
C ALA A 167 -24.16 -6.46 13.64
N CYS A 168 -23.77 -7.57 14.29
CA CYS A 168 -24.29 -7.92 15.62
C CYS A 168 -23.29 -7.71 16.77
N GLY A 169 -22.03 -7.35 16.47
CA GLY A 169 -21.00 -7.10 17.48
C GLY A 169 -20.37 -8.35 18.09
N GLU A 170 -20.74 -9.55 17.64
CA GLU A 170 -20.12 -10.80 18.10
C GLU A 170 -18.62 -10.81 17.76
N THR A 171 -17.78 -11.23 18.70
CA THR A 171 -16.32 -11.29 18.53
C THR A 171 -15.71 -12.60 19.00
N ALA A 172 -14.51 -12.90 18.50
CA ALA A 172 -13.68 -14.01 18.94
C ALA A 172 -12.21 -13.61 18.94
N GLU A 173 -11.48 -14.03 19.97
CA GLU A 173 -10.03 -13.94 20.00
C GLU A 173 -9.42 -15.01 19.08
N VAL A 174 -8.54 -14.59 18.19
CA VAL A 174 -7.77 -15.46 17.31
C VAL A 174 -6.28 -15.30 17.65
N PRO A 175 -5.57 -16.38 18.02
CA PRO A 175 -4.16 -16.29 18.35
C PRO A 175 -3.36 -15.77 17.15
N ARG A 176 -2.16 -15.24 17.43
CA ARG A 176 -1.26 -14.80 16.37
C ARG A 176 -0.98 -15.92 15.37
N ARG A 177 -0.87 -15.54 14.11
CA ARG A 177 -0.57 -16.48 13.00
C ARG A 177 0.81 -17.12 13.11
N ASP A 178 1.76 -16.44 13.75
CA ASP A 178 3.12 -16.95 13.98
C ASP A 178 3.22 -17.85 15.22
N GLY A 179 2.14 -18.01 15.99
CA GLY A 179 2.09 -18.87 17.18
C GLY A 179 2.90 -18.36 18.37
N LEU A 180 3.47 -17.15 18.31
CA LEU A 180 4.23 -16.60 19.43
C LEU A 180 3.32 -16.33 20.63
N THR A 181 3.69 -16.88 21.78
CA THR A 181 3.00 -16.65 23.06
C THR A 181 3.72 -15.65 23.95
N HIS A 182 5.00 -15.39 23.69
CA HIS A 182 5.85 -14.47 24.43
C HIS A 182 6.71 -13.65 23.49
N ALA A 183 7.00 -12.41 23.88
CA ALA A 183 7.89 -11.50 23.17
C ALA A 183 9.35 -11.76 23.53
N ASP A 184 10.24 -11.61 22.55
CA ASP A 184 11.67 -11.48 22.83
C ASP A 184 11.92 -10.21 23.67
N PRO A 185 12.73 -10.27 24.74
CA PRO A 185 13.10 -9.12 25.55
C PRO A 185 13.63 -7.92 24.75
N SER A 186 14.22 -8.13 23.56
CA SER A 186 14.64 -7.05 22.66
C SER A 186 13.49 -6.13 22.21
N HIS A 187 12.24 -6.60 22.31
CA HIS A 187 11.03 -5.83 21.98
C HIS A 187 10.26 -5.34 23.22
N CYS A 188 10.80 -5.55 24.43
CA CYS A 188 10.17 -5.14 25.67
C CYS A 188 10.68 -3.75 26.09
N PRO A 189 9.81 -2.73 26.22
CA PRO A 189 10.23 -1.39 26.65
C PRO A 189 10.91 -1.36 28.03
N SER A 190 10.62 -2.34 28.90
CA SER A 190 11.18 -2.41 30.24
C SER A 190 12.50 -3.17 30.31
N CYS A 191 12.71 -4.17 29.44
CA CYS A 191 13.98 -4.89 29.36
C CYS A 191 14.99 -4.25 28.38
N ASN A 192 14.48 -3.55 27.37
CA ASN A 192 15.24 -2.89 26.31
C ASN A 192 14.62 -1.50 26.00
N PRO A 193 14.79 -0.53 26.93
CA PRO A 193 14.29 0.84 26.76
C PRO A 193 14.96 1.61 25.61
#